data_AF-A0A1W6YIL9-F1
#
_entry.id   AF-A0A1W6YIL9-F1
#
_cell.length_a   1.000
_cell.length_b   1.000
_cell.length_c   1.000
_cell.angle_alpha   90.00
_cell.angle_beta   90.00
_cell.angle_gamma   90.00
#
_symmetry.space_group_name_H-M   'P 1'
#
loop_
_entity.id
_entity.type
_entity.pdbx_description
1 polymer ?
#
loop_
_entity_poly.entity_id
_entity_poly.type
_entity_poly.pdbx_seq_one_letter_code
_entity_poly.pdbx_strand_id
1 'polypeptide(L)'
;MTDSQDQKPPRKPRGFAAMGPEFQREIAAQGGRAAHRLGKAHRFTSQEARAAATKRHAARQSQPAASSESSPATAEHPKDR
;
A
#
# COMPACT_ATOMS: atom_id res chain seq x y z
N MET A 1 -31.66 -12.21 21.43
CA MET A 1 -30.94 -10.92 21.40
C MET A 1 -30.55 -10.63 19.97
N THR A 2 -31.21 -9.68 19.32
CA THR A 2 -30.86 -9.24 17.95
C THR A 2 -29.66 -8.31 18.04
N ASP A 3 -28.58 -8.70 17.36
CA ASP A 3 -27.39 -7.87 17.17
C ASP A 3 -27.71 -6.80 16.10
N SER A 4 -28.14 -5.63 16.55
CA SER A 4 -28.40 -4.47 15.70
C SER A 4 -27.08 -3.83 15.30
N GLN A 5 -26.47 -4.42 14.28
CA GLN A 5 -25.25 -3.89 13.64
C GLN A 5 -25.43 -2.43 13.23
N ASP A 6 -24.46 -1.64 13.67
CA ASP A 6 -24.35 -0.18 13.63
C ASP A 6 -24.38 0.36 12.20
N GLN A 7 -25.57 0.70 11.69
CA GLN A 7 -25.76 1.37 10.40
C GLN A 7 -25.38 2.85 10.49
N LYS A 8 -24.08 3.13 10.62
CA LYS A 8 -23.57 4.51 10.58
C LYS A 8 -23.36 4.95 9.13
N PRO A 9 -23.95 6.07 8.69
CA PRO A 9 -23.81 6.52 7.31
C PRO A 9 -22.34 6.81 6.96
N PRO A 10 -21.89 6.48 5.74
CA PRO A 10 -20.50 6.68 5.33
C PRO A 10 -20.16 8.17 5.40
N ARG A 11 -19.06 8.48 6.08
CA ARG A 11 -18.59 9.86 6.23
C ARG A 11 -17.97 10.34 4.93
N LYS A 12 -18.32 11.57 4.54
CA LYS A 12 -17.70 12.25 3.39
C LYS A 12 -16.18 12.33 3.61
N PRO A 13 -15.35 12.03 2.60
CA PRO A 13 -13.91 12.15 2.71
C PRO A 13 -13.52 13.60 3.01
N ARG A 14 -12.46 13.79 3.81
CA ARG A 14 -11.94 15.11 4.20
C ARG A 14 -10.42 15.11 4.17
N GLY A 15 -9.82 16.29 4.05
CA GLY A 15 -8.37 16.47 4.07
C GLY A 15 -7.69 15.68 2.96
N PHE A 16 -6.65 14.92 3.31
CA PHE A 16 -5.85 14.14 2.37
C PHE A 16 -6.66 13.11 1.57
N ALA A 17 -7.70 12.53 2.19
CA ALA A 17 -8.58 11.55 1.54
C ALA A 17 -9.60 12.17 0.57
N ALA A 18 -9.83 13.49 0.65
CA ALA A 18 -10.71 14.22 -0.27
C ALA A 18 -9.96 14.76 -1.50
N MET A 19 -8.63 14.69 -1.51
CA MET A 19 -7.81 15.17 -2.61
C MET A 19 -7.83 14.17 -3.79
N GLY A 20 -7.52 14.66 -4.99
CA GLY A 20 -7.34 13.80 -6.15
C GLY A 20 -6.10 12.90 -6.03
N PRO A 21 -6.08 11.73 -6.69
CA PRO A 21 -5.01 10.74 -6.54
C PRO A 21 -3.64 11.26 -6.99
N GLU A 22 -3.58 12.10 -8.03
CA GLU A 22 -2.33 12.72 -8.48
C GLU A 22 -1.75 13.64 -7.41
N PHE A 23 -2.58 14.50 -6.83
CA PHE A 23 -2.15 15.44 -5.81
C PHE A 23 -1.76 14.72 -4.51
N GLN A 24 -2.50 13.67 -4.15
CA GLN A 24 -2.17 12.81 -3.01
C GLN A 24 -0.80 12.13 -3.20
N ARG A 25 -0.52 11.60 -4.39
CA ARG A 25 0.80 11.02 -4.74
C ARG A 25 1.90 12.05 -4.64
N GLU A 26 1.68 13.26 -5.16
CA GLU A 26 2.68 14.32 -5.14
C GLU A 26 3.05 14.74 -3.71
N ILE A 27 2.04 14.98 -2.86
CA ILE A 27 2.25 15.31 -1.44
C ILE A 27 2.95 14.15 -0.73
N ALA A 28 2.52 12.91 -0.93
CA ALA A 28 3.16 11.74 -0.32
C ALA A 28 4.63 11.62 -0.74
N ALA A 29 4.92 11.83 -2.03
CA ALA A 29 6.26 11.79 -2.56
C ALA A 29 7.12 12.94 -2.01
N GLN A 30 6.56 14.15 -1.88
CA GLN A 30 7.26 15.28 -1.27
C GLN A 30 7.57 15.04 0.20
N GLY A 31 6.61 14.51 0.97
CA GLY A 31 6.78 14.13 2.37
C GLY A 31 7.87 13.08 2.57
N GLY A 32 7.87 12.03 1.73
CA GLY A 32 8.91 11.00 1.73
C GLY A 32 10.30 11.57 1.45
N ARG A 33 10.44 12.38 0.38
CA ARG A 33 11.72 13.05 0.06
C ARG A 33 12.18 13.96 1.20
N ALA A 34 11.27 14.70 1.82
CA ALA A 34 11.59 15.57 2.95
C ALA A 34 12.10 14.77 4.15
N ALA A 35 11.46 13.65 4.51
CA ALA A 35 11.89 12.80 5.62
C ALA A 35 13.31 12.23 5.42
N HIS A 36 13.64 11.83 4.20
CA HIS A 36 15.00 11.40 3.84
C HIS A 36 16.02 12.54 3.93
N ARG A 37 15.69 13.72 3.38
CA ARG A 37 16.57 14.90 3.45
C ARG A 37 16.83 15.34 4.89
N LEU A 38 15.81 15.29 5.74
CA LEU A 38 15.89 15.68 7.15
C LEU A 38 16.54 14.60 8.03
N GLY A 39 16.90 13.43 7.48
CA GLY A 39 17.45 12.32 8.26
C GLY A 39 16.47 11.69 9.25
N LYS A 40 15.17 11.98 9.13
CA LYS A 40 14.12 11.35 9.95
C LYS A 40 13.79 9.94 9.48
N ALA A 41 13.97 9.66 8.19
CA ALA A 41 13.76 8.34 7.62
C ALA A 41 14.96 7.41 7.86
N HIS A 42 14.71 6.12 8.09
CA HIS A 42 15.75 5.09 8.12
C HIS A 42 16.47 5.00 6.78
N ARG A 43 17.79 4.86 6.83
CA ARG A 43 18.62 4.65 5.64
C ARG A 43 19.16 3.24 5.66
N PHE A 44 18.65 2.41 4.75
CA PHE A 44 19.14 1.05 4.59
C PHE A 44 20.53 1.05 3.98
N THR A 45 21.44 0.32 4.61
CA THR A 45 22.73 -0.01 4.01
C THR A 45 22.56 -1.19 3.04
N SER A 46 23.48 -1.33 2.08
CA SER A 46 23.45 -2.47 1.15
C SER A 46 23.50 -3.83 1.86
N GLN A 47 24.18 -3.90 3.00
CA GLN A 47 24.26 -5.10 3.83
C GLN A 47 22.91 -5.43 4.47
N GLU A 48 22.23 -4.44 5.06
CA GLU A 48 20.88 -4.61 5.64
C GLU A 48 19.87 -5.03 4.59
N ALA A 49 19.90 -4.39 3.41
CA ALA A 49 19.01 -4.74 2.31
C ALA A 49 19.20 -6.20 1.87
N ARG A 50 20.45 -6.66 1.77
CA ARG A 50 20.78 -8.06 1.44
C ARG A 50 20.29 -9.03 2.52
N ALA A 51 20.55 -8.75 3.79
CA ALA A 51 20.10 -9.60 4.88
C ALA A 51 18.57 -9.73 4.92
N ALA A 52 17.84 -8.62 4.72
CA ALA A 52 16.39 -8.62 4.63
C ALA A 52 15.88 -9.42 3.42
N ALA A 53 16.52 -9.27 2.25
CA ALA A 53 16.20 -10.04 1.06
C ALA A 53 16.41 -11.54 1.27
N THR A 54 17.56 -11.96 1.79
CA THR A 54 17.84 -13.37 2.09
C THR A 54 16.81 -13.95 3.05
N LYS A 55 16.45 -13.23 4.11
CA LYS A 55 15.41 -13.65 5.05
C LYS A 55 14.04 -13.82 4.36
N ARG A 56 13.66 -12.88 3.49
CA ARG A 56 12.42 -12.96 2.69
C ARG A 56 12.43 -14.16 1.74
N HIS A 57 13.55 -14.40 1.05
CA HIS A 57 13.69 -15.52 0.12
C HIS A 57 13.63 -16.87 0.84
N ALA A 58 14.31 -16.99 1.98
CA ALA A 58 14.22 -18.18 2.82
C ALA A 58 12.78 -18.43 3.31
N ALA A 59 12.09 -17.38 3.77
CA ALA A 59 10.69 -17.49 4.20
C ALA A 59 9.75 -17.90 3.07
N ARG A 60 10.00 -17.43 1.83
CA ARG A 60 9.23 -17.81 0.63
C ARG A 60 9.44 -19.29 0.26
N GLN A 61 10.65 -19.83 0.45
CA GLN A 61 10.97 -21.23 0.17
C GLN A 61 10.34 -22.18 1.18
N SER A 62 10.15 -21.73 2.42
CA SER A 62 9.44 -22.50 3.46
C SER A 62 7.91 -22.44 3.38
N GLN A 63 7.34 -21.67 2.44
CA GLN A 63 5.90 -21.63 2.20
C GLN A 63 5.58 -22.41 0.92
N PRO A 64 4.71 -23.44 0.96
CA PRO A 64 4.24 -24.09 -0.27
C PRO A 64 3.49 -23.07 -1.12
N ALA A 65 3.59 -23.18 -2.44
CA ALA A 65 3.14 -22.23 -3.46
C ALA A 65 1.61 -22.03 -3.57
N ALA A 66 0.89 -21.96 -2.45
CA ALA A 66 -0.57 -21.84 -2.40
C ALA A 66 -0.98 -20.45 -1.87
N SER A 67 -0.61 -19.38 -2.59
CA SER A 67 -1.30 -18.08 -2.56
C SER A 67 -0.62 -17.07 -3.51
N SER A 68 -0.54 -17.41 -4.79
CA SER A 68 -0.28 -16.43 -5.86
C SER A 68 -1.50 -16.31 -6.78
N GLU A 69 -2.69 -16.26 -6.20
CA GLU A 69 -3.87 -15.65 -6.82
C GLU A 69 -4.01 -14.21 -6.32
N SER A 70 -3.06 -13.37 -6.72
CA SER A 70 -3.33 -11.94 -6.85
C SER A 70 -3.60 -11.71 -8.32
N SER A 71 -4.85 -11.93 -8.71
CA SER A 71 -5.39 -11.61 -10.03
C SER A 71 -4.93 -10.21 -10.45
N PRO A 72 -4.30 -10.03 -11.62
CA PRO A 72 -4.41 -8.75 -12.31
C PRO A 72 -5.86 -8.70 -12.80
N ALA A 73 -6.77 -8.15 -11.99
CA ALA A 73 -8.11 -7.85 -12.46
C ALA A 73 -7.95 -6.90 -13.65
N THR A 74 -8.12 -7.48 -14.83
CA THR A 74 -8.38 -6.83 -16.11
C THR A 74 -9.45 -5.78 -15.85
N ALA A 75 -9.04 -4.51 -15.78
CA ALA A 75 -9.96 -3.39 -16.00
C ALA A 75 -10.18 -3.28 -17.51
N GLU A 76 -10.85 -4.29 -18.07
CA GLU A 76 -11.60 -4.18 -19.32
C GLU A 76 -12.59 -3.03 -19.14
N HIS A 77 -12.38 -1.95 -19.89
CA HIS A 77 -13.26 -0.80 -19.94
C HIS A 77 -14.31 -1.12 -21.01
N PRO A 78 -15.57 -1.47 -20.68
CA PRO A 78 -16.58 -1.68 -21.70
C PRO A 78 -16.92 -0.32 -22.31
N LYS A 79 -16.43 -0.08 -23.52
CA LYS A 79 -17.02 0.90 -24.43
C LYS A 79 -18.21 0.21 -25.09
N ASP A 80 -19.37 0.28 -24.44
CA ASP A 80 -20.64 -0.02 -25.09
C ASP A 80 -21.38 1.28 -25.40
N ARG A 81 -21.70 1.39 -26.70
CA ARG A 81 -22.55 2.34 -27.42
C ARG A 81 -22.00 3.70 -27.85
#